data_AF-U6MDF9-F1
#
_entry.id   AF-U6MDF9-F1
#
_cell.length_a   1.000
_cell.length_b   1.000
_cell.length_c   1.000
_cell.angle_alpha   90.00
_cell.angle_beta   90.00
_cell.angle_gamma   90.00
#
_symmetry.space_group_name_H-M   'P 1'
#
loop_
_entity.id
_entity.type
_entity.pdbx_description
1 polymer ?
#
loop_
_entity_poly.entity_id
_entity_poly.type
_entity_poly.pdbx_seq_one_letter_code
_entity_poly.pdbx_strand_id
1 'polypeptide(L)'
;SESQIWVKKDLLPAYEKGELREVFCVGTGALVVPVKALSFQQQTMVLQHSSSSSSSSSSSSSSSSSNSSSSSSSSSGRSFAEQIKEDILDIQMGHYPNHPFVVEC
;
A
#
# COMPACT_ATOMS: atom_id res chain seq x y z
N SER A 1 1.28 -6.56 18.52
CA SER A 1 0.10 -6.80 19.37
C SER A 1 -1.13 -6.41 18.58
N GLU A 2 -2.19 -7.20 18.66
CA GLU A 2 -3.49 -6.84 18.10
C GLU A 2 -4.25 -5.96 19.08
N SER A 3 -5.08 -5.04 18.58
CA SER A 3 -5.85 -4.11 19.41
C SER A 3 -7.19 -3.81 18.76
N GLN A 4 -8.21 -3.68 19.59
CA GLN A 4 -9.55 -3.33 19.12
C GLN A 4 -9.60 -1.85 18.75
N ILE A 5 -10.10 -1.55 17.55
CA ILE A 5 -10.27 -0.18 17.03
C ILE A 5 -11.77 0.12 16.94
N TRP A 6 -12.21 1.17 17.63
CA TRP A 6 -13.59 1.61 17.65
C TRP A 6 -13.78 2.81 16.74
N VAL A 7 -14.82 2.78 15.88
CA VAL A 7 -15.05 3.84 14.88
C VAL A 7 -15.19 5.23 15.53
N LYS A 8 -16.05 5.35 16.55
CA LYS A 8 -16.33 6.64 17.18
C LYS A 8 -15.22 7.15 18.10
N LYS A 9 -14.50 6.24 18.75
CA LYS A 9 -13.52 6.59 19.79
C LYS A 9 -12.12 6.76 19.21
N ASP A 10 -11.76 5.98 18.21
CA ASP A 10 -10.38 5.87 17.73
C ASP A 10 -10.28 6.34 16.27
N LEU A 11 -11.09 5.77 15.38
CA LEU A 11 -10.95 6.01 13.93
C LEU A 11 -11.34 7.44 13.52
N LEU A 12 -12.51 7.92 13.97
CA LEU A 12 -12.99 9.27 13.63
C LEU A 12 -12.04 10.36 14.14
N PRO A 13 -11.61 10.36 15.43
CA PRO A 13 -10.66 11.36 15.91
C PRO A 13 -9.31 11.30 15.19
N ALA A 14 -8.81 10.11 14.85
CA ALA A 14 -7.56 9.97 14.10
C ALA A 14 -7.69 10.52 12.67
N TYR A 15 -8.83 10.29 12.02
CA TYR A 15 -9.13 10.85 10.70
C TYR A 15 -9.21 12.39 10.76
N GLU A 16 -9.96 12.94 11.71
CA GLU A 16 -10.13 14.40 11.88
C GLU A 16 -8.80 15.12 12.19
N LYS A 17 -7.89 14.45 12.89
CA LYS A 17 -6.54 14.97 13.18
C LYS A 17 -5.53 14.77 12.04
N GLY A 18 -5.89 14.05 10.98
CA GLY A 18 -4.95 13.69 9.90
C GLY A 18 -3.89 12.65 10.32
N GLU A 19 -4.15 11.89 11.37
CA GLU A 19 -3.28 10.82 11.87
C GLU A 19 -3.54 9.49 11.16
N LEU A 20 -4.75 9.31 10.59
CA LEU A 20 -5.11 8.13 9.80
C LEU A 20 -4.36 8.15 8.44
N ARG A 21 -3.45 7.19 8.24
CA ARG A 21 -2.63 7.10 7.02
C ARG A 21 -3.25 6.22 5.93
N GLU A 22 -3.56 4.98 6.28
CA GLU A 22 -4.06 3.98 5.33
C GLU A 22 -5.05 3.05 6.02
N VAL A 23 -6.06 2.61 5.28
CA VAL A 23 -6.96 1.52 5.66
C VAL A 23 -7.02 0.56 4.48
N PHE A 24 -6.84 -0.72 4.74
CA PHE A 24 -6.91 -1.76 3.72
C PHE A 24 -7.51 -3.02 4.32
N CYS A 25 -8.10 -3.84 3.46
CA CYS A 25 -8.59 -5.16 3.81
C CYS A 25 -7.59 -6.22 3.34
N VAL A 26 -7.51 -7.33 4.07
CA VAL A 26 -6.70 -8.49 3.69
C VAL A 26 -7.59 -9.72 3.52
N GLY A 27 -7.23 -10.61 2.59
CA GLY A 27 -7.95 -11.87 2.40
C GLY A 27 -7.52 -12.62 1.14
N THR A 28 -7.67 -13.94 1.13
CA THR A 28 -7.15 -14.82 0.05
C THR A 28 -7.63 -14.43 -1.35
N GLY A 29 -8.88 -13.95 -1.49
CA GLY A 29 -9.44 -13.59 -2.79
C GLY A 29 -8.84 -12.34 -3.45
N ALA A 30 -8.19 -11.46 -2.69
CA ALA A 30 -7.66 -10.19 -3.22
C ALA A 30 -6.31 -9.76 -2.60
N LEU A 31 -5.72 -10.60 -1.74
CA LEU A 31 -4.55 -10.40 -0.89
C LEU A 31 -4.61 -9.16 0.00
N VAL A 32 -4.52 -7.97 -0.59
CA VAL A 32 -4.57 -6.66 0.06
C VAL A 32 -5.33 -5.68 -0.83
N VAL A 33 -6.37 -5.04 -0.28
CA VAL A 33 -7.23 -4.09 -1.00
C VAL A 33 -7.33 -2.78 -0.23
N PRO A 34 -6.82 -1.67 -0.76
CA PRO A 34 -7.00 -0.37 -0.13
C PRO A 34 -8.45 0.09 -0.08
N VAL A 35 -8.86 0.63 1.06
CA VAL A 35 -10.18 1.22 1.26
C VAL A 35 -10.13 2.70 0.86
N LYS A 36 -11.01 3.10 -0.07
CA LYS A 36 -11.06 4.48 -0.58
C LYS A 36 -12.00 5.39 0.22
N ALA A 37 -13.04 4.83 0.79
CA ALA A 37 -13.97 5.57 1.61
C ALA A 37 -14.65 4.67 2.64
N LEU A 38 -15.04 5.27 3.76
CA LEU A 38 -15.82 4.63 4.80
C LEU A 38 -17.07 5.47 5.07
N SER A 39 -18.24 4.86 4.93
CA SER A 39 -19.52 5.52 5.21
C SER A 39 -20.10 4.98 6.52
N PHE A 40 -20.40 5.88 7.46
CA PHE A 40 -20.93 5.56 8.78
C PHE A 40 -21.85 6.69 9.26
N GLN A 41 -23.07 6.35 9.71
CA GLN A 41 -24.04 7.32 10.26
C GLN A 41 -24.22 8.58 9.41
N GLN A 42 -24.39 8.42 8.09
CA GLN A 42 -24.57 9.52 7.11
C GLN A 42 -23.32 10.41 6.93
N GLN A 43 -22.19 10.08 7.56
CA GLN A 43 -20.89 10.68 7.31
C GLN A 43 -20.08 9.77 6.39
N THR A 44 -19.35 10.35 5.44
CA THR A 44 -18.42 9.63 4.58
C THR A 44 -17.02 10.19 4.76
N MET A 45 -16.11 9.34 5.21
CA MET A 45 -14.68 9.63 5.26
C MET A 45 -14.05 9.23 3.93
N VAL A 46 -13.42 10.17 3.25
CA VAL A 46 -12.66 9.90 2.02
C VAL A 46 -11.20 9.70 2.42
N LEU A 47 -10.70 8.49 2.22
CA LEU A 47 -9.34 8.12 2.62
C LEU A 47 -8.40 8.50 1.48
N GLN A 48 -7.74 9.65 1.62
CA GLN A 48 -6.73 10.06 0.65
C GLN A 48 -5.47 9.24 0.82
N HIS A 49 -5.11 8.51 -0.23
CA HIS A 49 -3.76 7.99 -0.37
C HIS A 49 -2.85 9.18 -0.65
N SER A 50 -1.79 9.34 0.14
CA SER A 50 -0.76 10.34 -0.13
C SER A 50 0.05 9.91 -1.37
N SER A 51 -0.57 9.93 -2.55
CA SER A 51 0.15 10.00 -3.81
C SER A 51 0.51 11.47 -3.99
N SER A 52 1.70 11.83 -3.52
CA SER A 52 2.31 13.15 -3.60
C SER A 52 1.88 13.93 -4.86
N SER A 53 1.25 15.08 -4.70
CA SER A 53 0.98 16.00 -5.81
C SER A 53 1.93 17.21 -5.74
N SER A 54 2.37 17.65 -6.94
CA SER A 54 3.11 18.87 -7.35
C SER A 54 4.65 18.70 -7.51
N SER A 55 5.30 19.05 -8.63
CA SER A 55 5.03 20.09 -9.65
C SER A 55 5.72 19.84 -11.03
N SER A 56 5.21 20.54 -12.06
CA SER A 56 5.65 20.61 -13.46
C SER A 56 7.08 21.13 -13.69
N SER A 57 7.83 20.53 -14.63
CA SER A 57 8.77 21.25 -15.52
C SER A 57 9.20 20.40 -16.72
N SER A 58 9.18 21.05 -17.89
CA SER A 58 9.60 20.59 -19.21
C SER A 58 11.12 20.38 -19.32
N SER A 59 11.57 19.32 -20.01
CA SER A 59 12.63 19.38 -21.04
C SER A 59 12.96 18.00 -21.62
N SER A 60 13.41 18.06 -22.87
CA SER A 60 13.64 17.03 -23.87
C SER A 60 14.88 16.14 -23.67
N SER A 61 14.87 15.02 -24.42
CA SER A 61 15.96 14.43 -25.23
C SER A 61 16.58 13.06 -24.85
N SER A 62 16.53 12.18 -25.88
CA SER A 62 17.51 11.17 -26.34
C SER A 62 17.88 9.92 -25.52
N SER A 63 17.52 8.79 -26.12
CA SER A 63 18.35 7.63 -26.51
C SER A 63 19.30 6.98 -25.50
N SER A 64 19.07 5.69 -25.20
CA SER A 64 19.95 4.54 -25.53
C SER A 64 19.80 3.38 -24.53
N SER A 65 19.77 2.18 -25.08
CA SER A 65 19.76 0.85 -24.45
C SER A 65 20.84 0.60 -23.40
N SER A 66 20.52 -0.20 -22.36
CA SER A 66 21.38 -1.26 -21.77
C SER A 66 20.66 -2.03 -20.65
N ASN A 67 20.81 -3.36 -20.66
CA ASN A 67 20.54 -4.27 -19.54
C ASN A 67 21.24 -3.83 -18.26
N SER A 68 20.60 -4.02 -17.10
CA SER A 68 21.18 -4.68 -15.91
C SER A 68 20.18 -4.72 -14.76
N SER A 69 20.00 -5.90 -14.18
CA SER A 69 19.30 -6.17 -12.94
C SER A 69 19.84 -5.30 -11.80
N SER A 70 18.97 -4.56 -11.13
CA SER A 70 19.22 -3.97 -9.80
C SER A 70 17.87 -3.61 -9.20
N SER A 71 17.43 -4.43 -8.23
CA SER A 71 16.27 -4.17 -7.39
C SER A 71 16.57 -2.97 -6.49
N SER A 72 16.44 -1.77 -7.03
CA SER A 72 16.56 -0.53 -6.27
C SER A 72 15.18 -0.15 -5.76
N SER A 73 14.86 -0.61 -4.54
CA SER A 73 13.67 -0.24 -3.79
C SER A 73 13.68 1.26 -3.48
N SER A 74 13.29 2.07 -4.46
CA SER A 74 13.09 3.50 -4.28
C SER A 74 11.75 3.70 -3.54
N SER A 75 11.83 3.62 -2.21
CA SER A 75 10.72 3.62 -1.24
C SER A 75 10.01 4.97 -1.05
N SER A 76 10.04 5.87 -2.03
CA SER A 76 9.61 7.26 -1.81
C SER A 76 8.19 7.59 -2.30
N GLY A 77 7.37 6.59 -2.66
CA GLY A 77 5.98 6.85 -3.08
C GLY A 77 5.00 5.67 -3.08
N ARG A 78 5.39 4.49 -2.57
CA ARG A 78 4.51 3.32 -2.49
C ARG A 78 3.74 3.33 -1.17
N SER A 79 2.46 3.02 -1.22
CA SER A 79 1.64 2.84 -0.02
C SER A 79 2.05 1.57 0.73
N PHE A 80 1.81 1.54 2.05
CA PHE A 80 2.09 0.35 2.85
C PHE A 80 1.27 -0.86 2.37
N ALA A 81 0.02 -0.64 1.98
CA ALA A 81 -0.81 -1.68 1.38
C ALA A 81 -0.22 -2.28 0.10
N GLU A 82 0.37 -1.46 -0.77
CA GLU A 82 1.05 -1.93 -1.98
C GLU A 82 2.32 -2.71 -1.65
N GLN A 83 3.10 -2.26 -0.68
CA GLN A 83 4.30 -2.96 -0.25
C GLN A 83 3.97 -4.37 0.26
N ILE A 84 3.00 -4.50 1.17
CA ILE A 84 2.57 -5.81 1.69
C ILE A 84 2.09 -6.72 0.55
N LYS A 85 1.33 -6.17 -0.40
CA LYS A 85 0.81 -6.96 -1.53
C LYS A 85 1.93 -7.57 -2.35
N GLU A 86 2.93 -6.76 -2.71
CA GLU A 86 4.07 -7.21 -3.52
C GLU A 86 4.92 -8.22 -2.77
N ASP A 87 5.19 -7.99 -1.48
CA ASP A 87 5.95 -8.93 -0.65
C ASP A 87 5.26 -10.31 -0.59
N ILE A 88 3.93 -10.35 -0.42
CA ILE A 88 3.17 -11.61 -0.43
C ILE A 88 3.24 -12.29 -1.80
N LEU A 89 3.10 -11.53 -2.89
CA LEU A 89 3.18 -12.06 -4.25
C LEU A 89 4.56 -12.64 -4.54
N ASP A 90 5.63 -11.97 -4.12
CA ASP A 90 7.00 -12.45 -4.31
C ASP A 90 7.21 -13.81 -3.61
N ILE A 91 6.65 -13.98 -2.41
CA ILE A 91 6.68 -15.26 -1.70
C ILE A 91 5.89 -16.33 -2.48
N GLN A 92 4.66 -16.02 -2.90
CA GLN A 92 3.78 -16.97 -3.60
C GLN A 92 4.31 -17.40 -4.97
N MET A 93 5.02 -16.51 -5.66
CA MET A 93 5.62 -16.75 -6.98
C MET A 93 6.99 -17.45 -6.90
N GLY A 94 7.48 -17.76 -5.69
CA GLY A 94 8.74 -18.46 -5.50
C GLY A 94 9.98 -17.59 -5.67
N HIS A 95 9.86 -16.26 -5.61
CA HIS A 95 11.02 -15.37 -5.53
C HIS A 95 11.80 -15.55 -4.21
N TYR A 96 11.14 -16.09 -3.19
CA TYR A 96 11.74 -16.54 -1.93
C TYR A 96 11.51 -18.04 -1.70
N PRO A 97 12.29 -18.93 -2.36
CA PRO A 97 12.00 -20.37 -2.38
C PRO A 97 12.16 -21.07 -1.01
N ASN A 98 12.94 -20.49 -0.09
CA ASN A 98 13.14 -21.02 1.27
C ASN A 98 12.28 -20.30 2.32
N HIS A 99 11.22 -19.58 1.91
CA HIS A 99 10.38 -18.84 2.84
C HIS A 99 9.55 -19.81 3.72
N PRO A 100 9.47 -19.62 5.05
CA PRO A 100 8.79 -20.56 5.97
C PRO A 100 7.27 -20.73 5.73
N PHE A 101 6.68 -19.95 4.82
CA PHE A 101 5.26 -20.02 4.47
C PHE A 101 5.01 -20.67 3.10
N VAL A 102 6.06 -21.13 2.41
CA VAL A 102 5.95 -21.84 1.13
C VAL A 102 6.05 -23.34 1.41
N VAL A 103 5.10 -24.10 0.89
CA VAL A 103 5.10 -25.56 0.93
C VAL A 103 5.09 -26.06 -0.51
N GLU A 104 6.14 -26.79 -0.89
CA GLU A 104 6.18 -27.48 -2.17
C GLU A 104 5.13 -28.59 -2.17
N CYS A 105 4.29 -28.61 -3.21
CA CYS A 105 3.18 -29.56 -3.37
C CYS A 105 3.55 -30.66 -4.36
#